data_AF-A0A5Y8WRC1-F1
#
_entry.id   AF-A0A5Y8WRC1-F1
#
_cell.length_a   1.000
_cell.length_b   1.000
_cell.length_c   1.000
_cell.angle_alpha   90.00
_cell.angle_beta   90.00
_cell.angle_gamma   90.00
#
_symmetry.space_group_name_H-M   'P 1'
#
loop_
_entity.id
_entity.type
_entity.pdbx_description
1 polymer ?
#
loop_
_entity_poly.entity_id
_entity_poly.type
_entity_poly.pdbx_seq_one_letter_code
_entity_poly.pdbx_strand_id
1 'polypeptide(L)'
;MALDEKIIAYTENPARELLSVASRTNLSLNELDFSLLAFSTQYRFGDLEWEKISEKELTLFDKDEIFLKNDLQIKQEYKIEIFHGINQSKASQAVKLVANKNLTKIVAQIDFTNLDFHEKLA
;
A
#
# COMPACT_ATOMS: atom_id res chain seq x y z
N MET A 1 -10.38 2.94 -19.15
CA MET A 1 -11.41 3.21 -18.13
C MET A 1 -10.65 3.52 -16.85
N ALA A 2 -10.78 4.74 -16.33
CA ALA A 2 -10.20 5.08 -15.03
C ALA A 2 -11.04 4.41 -13.93
N LEU A 3 -10.39 4.01 -12.84
CA LEU A 3 -11.10 3.60 -11.63
C LEU A 3 -11.62 4.89 -10.96
N ASP A 4 -12.70 5.46 -11.48
CA ASP A 4 -13.30 6.69 -10.92
C ASP A 4 -13.96 6.44 -9.55
N GLU A 5 -14.21 5.16 -9.22
CA GLU A 5 -14.75 4.73 -7.93
C GLU A 5 -13.69 4.05 -7.08
N LYS A 6 -13.53 4.55 -5.86
CA LYS A 6 -12.71 3.93 -4.82
C LYS A 6 -13.34 2.62 -4.36
N ILE A 7 -12.59 1.52 -4.38
CA ILE A 7 -13.10 0.20 -4.00
C ILE A 7 -12.74 -0.08 -2.55
N ILE A 8 -13.73 -0.24 -1.68
CA ILE A 8 -13.53 -0.67 -0.29
C ILE A 8 -13.65 -2.19 -0.23
N ALA A 9 -12.60 -2.86 0.26
CA ALA A 9 -12.56 -4.31 0.42
C ALA A 9 -12.16 -4.71 1.85
N TYR A 10 -12.70 -5.83 2.32
CA TYR A 10 -12.27 -6.51 3.54
C TYR A 10 -11.52 -7.78 3.15
N THR A 11 -10.28 -7.92 3.61
CA THR A 11 -9.42 -9.02 3.18
C THR A 11 -8.37 -9.35 4.23
N GLU A 12 -7.98 -10.62 4.30
CA GLU A 12 -6.83 -11.08 5.08
C GLU A 12 -5.52 -10.91 4.29
N ASN A 13 -5.61 -10.69 2.97
CA ASN A 13 -4.45 -10.56 2.09
C ASN A 13 -4.67 -9.46 1.04
N PRO A 14 -4.24 -8.22 1.32
CA PRO A 14 -4.37 -7.09 0.41
C PRO A 14 -3.76 -7.34 -0.98
N ALA A 15 -2.64 -8.05 -1.08
CA ALA A 15 -1.99 -8.33 -2.36
C ALA A 15 -2.84 -9.24 -3.26
N ARG A 16 -3.49 -10.26 -2.69
CA ARG A 16 -4.44 -11.10 -3.43
C ARG A 16 -5.68 -10.31 -3.87
N GLU A 17 -6.15 -9.40 -3.03
CA GLU A 17 -7.30 -8.55 -3.37
C GLU A 17 -6.97 -7.60 -4.53
N LEU A 18 -5.79 -6.97 -4.52
CA LEU A 18 -5.33 -6.15 -5.65
C LEU A 18 -5.27 -6.94 -6.96
N LEU A 19 -4.76 -8.18 -6.93
CA LEU A 19 -4.73 -9.06 -8.11
C LEU A 19 -6.15 -9.37 -8.63
N SER A 20 -7.09 -9.63 -7.71
CA SER A 20 -8.50 -9.85 -8.04
C SER A 20 -9.11 -8.61 -8.70
N VAL A 21 -8.87 -7.42 -8.12
CA VAL A 21 -9.35 -6.14 -8.66
C VAL A 21 -8.73 -5.84 -10.02
N ALA A 22 -7.42 -6.00 -10.19
CA ALA A 22 -6.73 -5.83 -11.47
C ALA A 22 -7.36 -6.69 -12.58
N SER A 23 -7.60 -7.97 -12.27
CA SER A 23 -8.18 -8.93 -13.22
C SER A 23 -9.62 -8.56 -13.62
N ARG A 24 -10.41 -8.01 -12.69
CA ARG A 24 -11.81 -7.61 -12.94
C ARG A 24 -11.94 -6.28 -13.66
N THR A 25 -11.00 -5.37 -13.43
CA THR A 25 -11.04 -3.98 -13.93
C THR A 25 -10.19 -3.79 -15.19
N ASN A 26 -9.45 -4.83 -15.59
CA ASN A 26 -8.53 -4.82 -16.74
C ASN A 26 -7.44 -3.73 -16.63
N LEU A 27 -7.10 -3.37 -15.39
CA LEU A 27 -6.02 -2.45 -15.03
C LEU A 27 -4.75 -3.22 -14.70
N SER A 28 -3.59 -2.61 -14.94
CA SER A 28 -2.33 -3.22 -14.52
C SER A 28 -2.21 -3.21 -13.01
N LEU A 29 -1.64 -4.27 -12.42
CA LEU A 29 -1.35 -4.30 -10.98
C LEU A 29 -0.44 -3.12 -10.57
N ASN A 30 0.44 -2.67 -11.47
CA ASN A 30 1.35 -1.53 -11.22
C ASN A 30 0.63 -0.18 -11.16
N GLU A 31 -0.62 -0.13 -11.60
CA GLU A 31 -1.46 1.08 -11.60
C GLU A 31 -2.40 1.12 -10.40
N LEU A 32 -2.45 0.05 -9.60
CA LEU A 32 -3.29 -0.07 -8.42
C LEU A 32 -2.44 0.05 -7.17
N ASP A 33 -2.97 0.78 -6.21
CA ASP A 33 -2.41 0.89 -4.87
C ASP A 33 -3.56 0.88 -3.85
N PHE A 34 -3.25 0.76 -2.57
CA PHE A 34 -4.26 0.72 -1.52
C PHE A 34 -3.88 1.50 -0.26
N SER A 35 -4.90 2.03 0.41
CA SER A 35 -4.80 2.61 1.75
C SER A 35 -5.41 1.65 2.77
N LEU A 36 -4.71 1.40 3.87
CA LEU A 36 -5.27 0.67 5.01
C LEU A 36 -6.19 1.61 5.81
N LEU A 37 -7.49 1.28 5.88
CA LEU A 37 -8.48 2.07 6.60
C LEU A 37 -8.68 1.61 8.04
N ALA A 38 -8.70 0.29 8.25
CA ALA A 38 -8.87 -0.32 9.57
C ALA A 38 -8.37 -1.76 9.53
N PHE A 39 -8.15 -2.33 10.71
CA PHE A 39 -7.83 -3.74 10.86
C PHE A 39 -8.53 -4.32 12.10
N SER A 40 -8.74 -5.62 12.09
CA SER A 40 -9.31 -6.39 13.19
C SER A 40 -8.41 -7.57 13.47
N THR A 41 -7.86 -7.63 14.67
CA THR A 41 -7.00 -8.74 15.11
C THR A 41 -7.81 -9.70 15.97
N GLN A 42 -7.62 -11.00 15.72
CA GLN A 42 -8.12 -12.08 16.56
C GLN A 42 -6.96 -12.99 16.93
N TYR A 43 -7.02 -13.59 18.10
CA TYR A 43 -6.02 -14.56 18.53
C TYR A 43 -6.66 -15.72 19.28
N ARG A 44 -5.93 -16.83 19.37
CA ARG A 44 -6.29 -17.98 20.21
C ARG A 44 -5.04 -18.73 20.65
N PHE A 45 -5.17 -19.54 21.69
CA PHE A 45 -4.15 -20.50 22.09
C PHE A 45 -4.65 -21.92 21.82
N GLY A 46 -3.90 -22.68 21.03
CA GLY A 46 -4.27 -24.04 20.64
C GLY A 46 -5.63 -24.09 19.95
N ASP A 47 -6.51 -24.98 20.43
CA ASP A 47 -7.84 -25.22 19.87
C ASP A 47 -8.95 -24.40 20.56
N LEU A 48 -8.60 -23.36 21.31
CA LEU A 48 -9.57 -22.44 21.91
C LEU A 48 -10.30 -21.60 20.84
N GLU A 49 -11.39 -20.96 21.25
CA GLU A 49 -12.14 -20.03 20.41
C GLU A 49 -11.30 -18.79 20.06
N TRP A 50 -11.61 -18.18 18.93
CA TRP A 50 -10.96 -16.94 18.50
C TRP A 50 -11.48 -15.75 19.30
N GLU A 51 -10.58 -15.09 20.01
CA GLU A 51 -10.88 -13.88 20.76
C GLU A 51 -10.51 -12.65 19.92
N LYS A 52 -11.45 -11.72 19.79
CA LYS A 52 -11.20 -10.42 19.15
C LYS A 52 -10.53 -9.50 20.17
N ILE A 53 -9.40 -8.93 19.78
CA ILE A 53 -8.63 -8.00 20.61
C ILE A 53 -8.78 -6.57 20.08
N SER A 54 -8.96 -5.61 20.98
CA SER A 54 -9.00 -4.20 20.60
C SER A 54 -7.59 -3.64 20.34
N GLU A 55 -7.50 -2.53 19.62
CA GLU A 55 -6.21 -1.91 19.27
C GLU A 55 -5.38 -1.53 20.51
N LYS A 56 -6.03 -1.08 21.59
CA LYS A 56 -5.36 -0.72 22.85
C LYS A 56 -4.77 -1.93 23.57
N GLU A 57 -5.38 -3.10 23.37
CA GLU A 57 -5.01 -4.34 24.02
C GLU A 57 -3.96 -5.13 23.23
N LEU A 58 -3.62 -4.72 22.01
CA LEU A 58 -2.55 -5.34 21.21
C LEU A 58 -1.19 -5.35 21.92
N THR A 59 -0.99 -4.45 22.88
CA THR A 59 0.17 -4.45 23.79
C THR A 59 0.32 -5.75 24.58
N LEU A 60 -0.72 -6.61 24.62
CA LEU A 60 -0.62 -7.99 25.11
C LEU A 60 0.48 -8.78 24.40
N PHE A 61 0.68 -8.55 23.10
CA PHE A 61 1.70 -9.21 22.29
C PHE A 61 3.10 -8.61 22.47
N ASP A 62 3.25 -7.51 23.20
CA ASP A 62 4.57 -6.98 23.58
C ASP A 62 5.21 -7.81 24.71
N LYS A 63 4.43 -8.68 25.37
CA LYS A 63 4.92 -9.57 26.42
C LYS A 63 5.43 -10.86 25.81
N ASP A 64 6.74 -11.09 25.91
CA ASP A 64 7.40 -12.30 25.42
C ASP A 64 6.74 -13.60 25.92
N GLU A 65 6.28 -13.63 27.18
CA GLU A 65 5.58 -14.78 27.78
C GLU A 65 4.30 -15.18 27.04
N ILE A 66 3.70 -14.23 26.32
CA ILE A 66 2.48 -14.43 25.55
C ILE A 66 2.83 -14.64 24.08
N PHE A 67 3.68 -13.78 23.51
CA PHE A 67 4.02 -13.81 22.09
C PHE A 67 4.82 -15.05 21.68
N LEU A 68 5.69 -15.55 22.56
CA LEU A 68 6.54 -16.72 22.30
C LEU A 68 5.86 -18.05 22.64
N LYS A 69 4.57 -18.05 22.99
CA LYS A 69 3.81 -19.29 23.17
C LYS A 69 3.66 -20.01 21.82
N ASN A 70 4.16 -21.25 21.75
CA ASN A 70 4.13 -22.06 20.53
C ASN A 70 2.71 -22.37 20.03
N ASP A 71 1.70 -22.29 20.89
CA ASP A 71 0.30 -22.52 20.57
C ASP A 71 -0.46 -21.21 20.25
N LEU A 72 0.20 -20.05 20.28
CA LEU A 72 -0.39 -18.79 19.88
C LEU A 72 -0.66 -18.77 18.37
N GLN A 73 -1.91 -18.49 18.01
CA GLN A 73 -2.32 -18.25 16.63
C GLN A 73 -2.96 -16.87 16.54
N ILE A 74 -2.55 -16.09 15.53
CA ILE A 74 -3.06 -14.74 15.29
C ILE A 74 -3.64 -14.69 13.88
N LYS A 75 -4.81 -14.07 13.76
CA LYS A 75 -5.49 -13.80 12.49
C LYS A 75 -5.82 -12.32 12.40
N GLN A 76 -5.62 -11.73 11.24
CA GLN A 76 -5.94 -10.32 10.98
C GLN A 76 -6.80 -10.18 9.73
N GLU A 77 -7.80 -9.32 9.82
CA GLU A 77 -8.61 -8.88 8.69
C GLU A 77 -8.42 -7.38 8.51
N TYR A 78 -8.19 -6.96 7.28
CA TYR A 78 -7.91 -5.58 6.91
C TYR A 78 -9.06 -5.02 6.10
N LYS A 79 -9.46 -3.79 6.42
CA LYS A 79 -10.30 -2.95 5.58
C LYS A 79 -9.39 -2.05 4.77
N ILE A 80 -9.38 -2.23 3.45
CA ILE A 80 -8.54 -1.47 2.53
C ILE A 80 -9.39 -0.67 1.55
N GLU A 81 -8.87 0.49 1.14
CA GLU A 81 -9.37 1.29 0.03
C GLU A 81 -8.41 1.14 -1.14
N ILE A 82 -8.85 0.50 -2.21
CA ILE A 82 -8.06 0.33 -3.44
C ILE A 82 -8.37 1.50 -4.38
N PHE A 83 -7.31 2.10 -4.91
CA PHE A 83 -7.38 3.23 -5.81
C PHE A 83 -6.39 3.07 -6.96
N HIS A 84 -6.64 3.80 -8.04
CA HIS A 84 -5.73 3.85 -9.17
C HIS A 84 -4.60 4.83 -8.85
N GLY A 85 -3.47 4.29 -8.44
CA GLY A 85 -2.26 5.02 -8.10
C GLY A 85 -1.41 5.31 -9.34
N ILE A 86 -1.89 6.17 -10.26
CA ILE A 86 -0.96 6.81 -11.19
C ILE A 86 -0.16 7.80 -10.36
N ASN A 87 0.89 7.33 -9.69
CA ASN A 87 1.91 8.18 -9.08
C ASN A 87 2.76 8.81 -10.18
N GLN A 88 2.11 9.60 -11.05
CA GLN A 88 2.79 10.67 -11.73
C GLN A 88 2.96 11.78 -10.69
N SER A 89 4.04 11.66 -9.89
CA SER A 89 4.60 12.85 -9.26
C SER A 89 4.70 13.92 -10.36
N LYS A 90 4.10 15.10 -10.17
CA LYS A 90 4.22 16.21 -11.12
C LYS A 90 5.70 16.49 -11.45
N ALA A 91 6.59 16.28 -10.47
CA ALA A 91 8.03 16.37 -10.67
C ALA A 91 8.60 15.24 -11.56
N SER A 92 8.07 14.02 -11.47
CA SER A 92 8.46 12.89 -12.36
C SER A 92 8.05 13.13 -13.81
N GLN A 93 6.94 13.83 -14.06
CA GLN A 93 6.58 14.26 -15.42
C GLN A 93 7.48 15.39 -15.94
N ALA A 94 7.99 16.24 -15.03
CA ALA A 94 8.83 17.38 -15.37
C ALA A 94 10.28 16.98 -15.70
N VAL A 95 10.80 15.86 -15.18
CA VAL A 95 12.20 15.45 -15.40
C VAL A 95 12.26 14.26 -16.35
N LYS A 96 12.91 14.44 -17.51
CA LYS A 96 13.15 13.38 -18.51
C LYS A 96 14.63 13.20 -18.74
N LEU A 97 15.11 11.95 -18.76
CA LEU A 97 16.48 11.63 -19.16
C LEU A 97 16.53 11.44 -20.68
N VAL A 98 17.37 12.23 -21.35
CA VAL A 98 17.57 12.17 -22.80
C VAL A 98 19.03 11.83 -23.08
N ALA A 99 19.26 10.79 -23.86
CA ALA A 99 20.60 10.42 -24.29
C ALA A 99 20.90 11.03 -25.67
N ASN A 100 22.17 11.33 -25.94
CA ASN A 100 22.60 11.65 -27.29
C ASN A 100 22.49 10.41 -28.20
N LYS A 101 22.46 10.60 -29.52
CA LYS A 101 22.29 9.49 -30.50
C LYS A 101 23.29 8.33 -30.31
N ASN A 102 24.47 8.62 -29.79
CA ASN A 102 25.53 7.63 -29.57
C ASN A 102 25.52 7.02 -28.14
N LEU A 103 24.54 7.39 -27.31
CA LEU A 103 24.37 6.95 -25.91
C LEU A 103 25.59 7.19 -24.99
N THR A 104 26.49 8.09 -25.39
CA THR A 104 27.70 8.44 -24.62
C THR A 104 27.48 9.57 -23.63
N LYS A 105 26.34 10.27 -23.70
CA LYS A 105 25.95 11.35 -22.79
C LYS A 105 24.47 11.23 -22.46
N ILE A 106 24.15 11.35 -21.18
CA ILE A 106 22.79 11.43 -20.67
C ILE A 106 22.60 12.84 -20.10
N VAL A 107 21.53 13.52 -20.51
CA VAL A 107 21.14 14.86 -20.05
C VAL A 107 19.79 14.75 -19.38
N ALA A 108 19.67 15.25 -18.17
CA ALA A 108 18.37 15.45 -17.52
C ALA A 108 17.74 16.73 -18.05
N GLN A 109 16.65 16.60 -18.79
CA GLN A 109 15.82 17.70 -19.24
C GLN A 109 14.72 17.94 -18.21
N ILE A 110 14.62 19.17 -17.73
CA ILE A 110 13.65 19.58 -16.72
C ILE A 110 12.68 20.56 -17.39
N ASP A 111 11.38 20.24 -17.37
CA ASP A 111 10.30 21.11 -17.81
C ASP A 111 9.84 22.00 -16.64
N PHE A 112 10.23 23.26 -16.70
CA PHE A 112 9.95 24.26 -15.67
C PHE A 112 8.49 24.76 -15.68
N THR A 113 7.67 24.38 -16.66
CA THR A 113 6.28 24.87 -16.79
C THR A 113 5.39 24.42 -15.63
N ASN A 114 5.73 23.29 -14.99
CA ASN A 114 4.95 22.67 -13.91
C ASN A 114 5.72 22.57 -12.58
N LEU A 115 6.80 23.35 -12.40
CA LEU A 115 7.64 23.31 -11.21
C LEU A 115 7.50 24.59 -10.38
N ASP A 116 7.01 24.44 -9.15
CA ASP A 116 6.95 25.53 -8.18
C ASP A 116 8.27 25.63 -7.42
N PHE A 117 8.91 26.80 -7.47
CA PHE A 117 10.13 27.08 -6.73
C PHE A 117 9.78 27.48 -5.30
N HIS A 118 10.36 26.78 -4.32
CA HIS A 118 10.25 27.11 -2.90
C HIS A 118 11.63 27.51 -2.37
N GLU A 119 11.77 28.76 -1.88
CA GLU A 119 13.02 29.25 -1.28
C GLU A 119 13.45 28.47 -0.03
N LYS A 120 12.50 27.83 0.66
CA LYS A 120 12.73 26.92 1.79
C LYS A 120 11.75 25.76 1.73
N LEU A 121 12.27 24.55 1.88
CA LEU A 121 11.48 23.37 2.22
C LEU A 121 11.17 23.48 3.71
N ALA A 122 9.96 23.92 4.04
CA ALA A 122 9.46 23.97 5.42
C ALA A 122 9.01 22.57 5.88
#